data_AF-A0AAP0S8C7-F1
#
_entry.id   AF-A0AAP0S8C7-F1
#
_cell.length_a   1.000
_cell.length_b   1.000
_cell.length_c   1.000
_cell.angle_alpha   90.00
_cell.angle_beta   90.00
_cell.angle_gamma   90.00
#
_symmetry.space_group_name_H-M   'P 1'
#
loop_
_entity.id
_entity.type
_entity.pdbx_description
1 polymer ?
#
loop_
_entity_poly.entity_id
_entity_poly.type
_entity_poly.pdbx_seq_one_letter_code
_entity_poly.pdbx_strand_id
1 'polypeptide(L)'
;MKAQVPSTHNRAKVEPKVIGSQFNAAQSVNIFQVDQTLQPPTKPYPFKHHTSPQRSKRACPSISSRKRKKKHGNSSFHYISFLHSHQTKPTHQALRISPQPPATPRFTPPPLFNHHPVLQVVIEHDGRATELEVEPDETILSKALDTGLSVPHDCKLGVCMTCPARLLSGSVDQSEGMLSDDVVENGYALLCAAYPRSDCHIRTIPEDELLSLQLATAND
;
A
#
# COMPACT_ATOMS: atom_id res chain seq x y z
N MET A 1 -9.79 26.05 -66.16
CA MET A 1 -10.23 26.56 -64.85
C MET A 1 -9.45 25.84 -63.75
N LYS A 2 -8.93 26.60 -62.77
CA LYS A 2 -7.97 26.25 -61.69
C LYS A 2 -6.51 26.17 -62.18
N ALA A 3 -5.72 27.24 -62.18
CA ALA A 3 -5.20 28.13 -61.12
C ALA A 3 -3.76 27.74 -60.70
N GLN A 4 -2.82 28.52 -61.25
CA GLN A 4 -1.52 29.00 -60.73
C GLN A 4 -1.57 29.28 -59.19
N VAL A 5 -0.52 29.34 -58.35
CA VAL A 5 0.93 29.64 -58.40
C VAL A 5 1.58 29.07 -57.08
N PRO A 6 2.87 29.28 -56.70
CA PRO A 6 3.65 28.36 -55.87
C PRO A 6 3.71 28.81 -54.39
N SER A 7 4.39 28.05 -53.53
CA SER A 7 4.80 28.58 -52.22
C SER A 7 6.18 28.11 -51.80
N THR A 8 6.93 29.11 -51.39
CA THR A 8 8.30 29.16 -50.92
C THR A 8 8.45 28.71 -49.47
N HIS A 9 9.71 28.43 -49.12
CA HIS A 9 10.36 28.76 -47.85
C HIS A 9 10.37 27.78 -46.66
N ASN A 10 11.61 27.65 -46.16
CA ASN A 10 12.04 27.47 -44.77
C ASN A 10 12.13 26.06 -44.18
N ARG A 11 13.22 25.38 -44.52
CA ARG A 11 13.88 24.45 -43.59
C ARG A 11 15.07 25.15 -42.95
N ALA A 12 14.83 25.82 -41.83
CA ALA A 12 15.87 26.39 -40.99
C ALA A 12 16.77 25.25 -40.47
N LYS A 13 18.01 25.21 -40.97
CA LYS A 13 19.12 24.56 -40.28
C LYS A 13 19.49 25.44 -39.10
N VAL A 14 19.21 24.97 -37.88
CA VAL A 14 19.84 25.51 -36.67
C VAL A 14 20.86 24.47 -36.23
N GLU A 15 22.13 24.76 -36.50
CA GLU A 15 23.24 24.02 -35.90
C GLU A 15 23.52 24.57 -34.50
N PRO A 16 23.61 23.71 -33.46
CA PRO A 16 24.27 24.10 -32.23
C PRO A 16 25.78 23.85 -32.36
N LYS A 17 26.50 24.96 -32.44
CA LYS A 17 27.94 25.08 -32.33
C LYS A 17 28.35 24.69 -30.89
N VAL A 18 29.01 23.53 -30.71
CA VAL A 18 29.70 23.22 -29.45
C VAL A 18 31.21 23.22 -29.69
N ILE A 19 31.83 24.09 -28.91
CA ILE A 19 33.21 24.51 -28.90
C ILE A 19 34.10 23.34 -28.50
N GLY A 20 35.12 23.06 -29.32
CA GLY A 20 36.21 22.18 -28.95
C GLY A 20 37.01 22.78 -27.79
N SER A 21 37.05 22.06 -26.68
CA SER A 21 37.97 22.29 -25.58
C SER A 21 38.72 20.99 -25.35
N GLN A 22 40.02 21.03 -25.62
CA GLN A 22 40.98 19.99 -25.30
C GLN A 22 41.11 19.91 -23.78
N PHE A 23 40.78 18.78 -23.14
CA PHE A 23 41.33 18.46 -21.82
C PHE A 23 41.45 16.93 -21.66
N ASN A 24 42.71 16.50 -21.79
CA ASN A 24 43.41 15.45 -21.06
C ASN A 24 42.85 14.03 -20.94
N ALA A 25 43.66 13.11 -21.45
CA ALA A 25 43.74 11.72 -21.08
C ALA A 25 43.85 11.50 -19.57
N ALA A 26 42.96 10.68 -19.01
CA ALA A 26 43.23 9.70 -17.96
C ALA A 26 41.94 8.93 -17.61
N GLN A 27 42.08 7.62 -17.44
CA GLN A 27 41.14 6.68 -16.79
C GLN A 27 39.94 6.21 -17.63
N SER A 28 40.22 5.21 -18.46
CA SER A 28 39.27 4.17 -18.82
C SER A 28 38.84 3.40 -17.56
N VAL A 29 37.66 3.67 -17.02
CA VAL A 29 36.96 2.75 -16.12
C VAL A 29 35.93 2.00 -16.92
N ASN A 30 36.20 0.71 -17.12
CA ASN A 30 35.29 -0.27 -17.70
C ASN A 30 34.01 -0.36 -16.85
N ILE A 31 32.93 0.28 -17.29
CA ILE A 31 31.57 -0.02 -16.84
C ILE A 31 30.96 -0.90 -17.94
N PHE A 32 31.32 -2.18 -17.98
CA PHE A 32 30.54 -3.24 -18.63
C PHE A 32 31.22 -4.60 -18.39
N GLN A 33 31.07 -5.14 -17.18
CA GLN A 33 31.15 -6.59 -17.00
C GLN A 33 30.28 -6.97 -15.81
N VAL A 34 29.08 -7.44 -16.13
CA VAL A 34 28.12 -8.02 -15.20
C VAL A 34 28.59 -9.46 -14.98
N ASP A 35 29.39 -9.69 -13.95
CA ASP A 35 29.82 -11.03 -13.59
C ASP A 35 28.66 -11.77 -12.91
N GLN A 36 28.09 -12.71 -13.65
CA GLN A 36 27.07 -13.65 -13.20
C GLN A 36 27.70 -14.72 -12.30
N THR A 37 28.07 -14.40 -11.06
CA THR A 37 28.20 -15.41 -9.98
C THR A 37 28.22 -14.72 -8.62
N LEU A 38 27.04 -14.38 -8.10
CA LEU A 38 26.86 -14.20 -6.67
C LEU A 38 25.73 -15.12 -6.23
N GLN A 39 26.12 -16.31 -5.77
CA GLN A 39 25.27 -17.14 -4.94
C GLN A 39 24.92 -16.33 -3.68
N PRO A 40 23.65 -16.24 -3.28
CA PRO A 40 23.29 -15.57 -2.03
C PRO A 40 23.91 -16.34 -0.84
N PRO A 41 24.34 -15.64 0.23
CA PRO A 41 24.93 -16.28 1.39
C PRO A 41 23.89 -17.15 2.13
N THR A 42 24.06 -18.46 2.05
CA THR A 42 23.31 -19.45 2.81
C THR A 42 23.62 -19.31 4.31
N LYS A 43 22.68 -18.74 5.07
CA LYS A 43 22.59 -19.00 6.51
C LYS A 43 21.14 -19.41 6.83
N PRO A 44 20.93 -20.65 7.35
CA PRO A 44 19.60 -21.10 7.69
C PRO A 44 19.13 -20.34 8.92
N TYR A 45 18.10 -19.51 8.76
CA TYR A 45 17.44 -18.90 9.91
C TYR A 45 16.54 -19.95 10.59
N PRO A 46 16.63 -20.10 11.92
CA PRO A 46 15.84 -21.09 12.64
C PRO A 46 14.37 -20.66 12.69
N PHE A 47 13.51 -21.48 12.09
CA PHE A 47 12.05 -21.43 12.23
C PHE A 47 11.66 -21.42 13.72
N LYS A 48 11.15 -20.29 14.21
CA LYS A 48 10.38 -20.28 15.46
C LYS A 48 8.94 -20.66 15.12
N HIS A 49 8.61 -21.93 15.31
CA HIS A 49 7.23 -22.40 15.28
C HIS A 49 6.43 -21.72 16.41
N HIS A 50 5.77 -20.60 16.10
CA HIS A 50 4.70 -20.09 16.94
C HIS A 50 3.44 -20.91 16.68
N THR A 51 3.29 -22.02 17.41
CA THR A 51 1.99 -22.67 17.55
C THR A 51 1.00 -21.67 18.16
N SER A 52 0.09 -21.16 17.33
CA SER A 52 -1.05 -20.37 17.81
C SER A 52 -1.84 -21.17 18.86
N PRO A 53 -2.08 -20.63 20.07
CA PRO A 53 -3.02 -21.25 20.99
C PRO A 53 -4.42 -21.13 20.41
N GLN A 54 -5.09 -22.28 20.24
CA GLN A 54 -6.46 -22.36 19.77
C GLN A 54 -7.37 -21.42 20.57
N ARG A 55 -7.89 -20.39 19.89
CA ARG A 55 -8.90 -19.49 20.44
C ARG A 55 -10.19 -20.28 20.65
N SER A 56 -10.43 -20.66 21.90
CA SER A 56 -11.65 -21.33 22.34
C SER A 56 -12.89 -20.53 21.91
N LYS A 57 -13.78 -21.23 21.22
CA LYS A 57 -15.10 -20.75 20.78
C LYS A 57 -15.88 -20.29 22.02
N ARG A 58 -16.00 -18.98 22.26
CA ARG A 58 -17.02 -18.44 23.18
C ARG A 58 -18.24 -18.06 22.36
N ALA A 59 -19.34 -18.73 22.69
CA ALA A 59 -20.65 -18.60 22.07
C ALA A 59 -21.18 -17.15 22.16
N CYS A 60 -21.75 -16.67 21.06
CA CYS A 60 -22.57 -15.46 21.02
C CYS A 60 -23.90 -15.73 21.76
N PRO A 61 -24.32 -14.89 22.73
CA PRO A 61 -25.68 -14.96 23.23
C PRO A 61 -26.66 -14.37 22.21
N SER A 62 -27.59 -15.21 21.79
CA SER A 62 -28.75 -14.90 20.94
C SER A 62 -29.62 -13.81 21.55
N ILE A 63 -29.74 -12.68 20.86
CA ILE A 63 -30.71 -11.62 21.18
C ILE A 63 -32.11 -12.11 20.79
N SER A 64 -32.96 -12.32 21.79
CA SER A 64 -34.34 -12.76 21.61
C SER A 64 -35.22 -11.61 21.11
N SER A 65 -35.96 -11.92 20.04
CA SER A 65 -36.91 -11.03 19.39
C SER A 65 -38.14 -10.81 20.28
N ARG A 66 -38.37 -9.58 20.76
CA ARG A 66 -39.61 -9.22 21.45
C ARG A 66 -40.75 -8.96 20.44
N LYS A 67 -41.65 -9.96 20.36
CA LYS A 67 -42.99 -9.92 19.73
C LYS A 67 -43.79 -8.70 20.17
N ARG A 68 -44.15 -7.81 19.23
CA ARG A 68 -45.17 -6.76 19.43
C ARG A 68 -46.50 -7.28 18.88
N LYS A 69 -47.49 -7.47 19.77
CA LYS A 69 -48.82 -8.04 19.51
C LYS A 69 -49.62 -7.15 18.53
N LYS A 70 -50.07 -7.74 17.42
CA LYS A 70 -51.22 -7.25 16.61
C LYS A 70 -52.52 -7.51 17.40
N LYS A 71 -53.37 -6.50 17.56
CA LYS A 71 -54.81 -6.69 17.73
C LYS A 71 -55.50 -6.12 16.50
N HIS A 72 -56.34 -6.94 15.89
CA HIS A 72 -57.25 -6.60 14.79
C HIS A 72 -58.68 -6.55 15.34
N GLY A 73 -59.52 -5.74 14.71
CA GLY A 73 -60.96 -5.63 14.93
C GLY A 73 -61.37 -4.15 15.10
N ASN A 74 -62.31 -3.56 14.37
CA ASN A 74 -63.19 -4.08 13.33
C ASN A 74 -63.70 -2.93 12.45
N SER A 75 -64.04 -3.32 11.22
CA SER A 75 -64.99 -2.78 10.23
C SER A 75 -65.60 -1.38 10.40
N SER A 76 -65.50 -0.63 9.30
CA SER A 76 -66.53 0.15 8.59
C SER A 76 -67.69 0.73 9.39
N PHE A 77 -67.94 2.03 9.22
CA PHE A 77 -69.12 2.52 8.49
C PHE A 77 -68.93 4.00 8.11
N HIS A 78 -69.59 4.38 7.03
CA HIS A 78 -69.45 5.59 6.24
C HIS A 78 -69.99 6.88 6.89
N TYR A 79 -69.56 7.98 6.27
CA TYR A 79 -70.33 9.21 6.00
C TYR A 79 -70.28 10.33 7.06
N ILE A 80 -69.69 11.46 6.70
CA ILE A 80 -70.33 12.76 6.41
C ILE A 80 -69.24 13.85 6.45
N SER A 81 -69.07 14.53 5.31
CA SER A 81 -68.43 15.84 5.21
C SER A 81 -69.20 16.85 6.05
N PHE A 82 -68.55 17.57 6.97
CA PHE A 82 -69.07 18.88 7.38
C PHE A 82 -67.96 19.80 7.89
N LEU A 83 -68.07 21.03 7.41
CA LEU A 83 -67.14 22.15 7.58
C LEU A 83 -67.17 22.74 8.99
N HIS A 84 -66.12 23.54 9.23
CA HIS A 84 -66.01 24.71 10.10
C HIS A 84 -65.39 24.56 11.48
N SER A 85 -64.45 25.49 11.68
CA SER A 85 -64.07 26.16 12.91
C SER A 85 -63.58 25.27 14.04
N HIS A 86 -62.34 25.47 14.47
CA HIS A 86 -62.10 26.18 15.73
C HIS A 86 -60.60 26.45 15.87
N GLN A 87 -60.27 27.71 16.16
CA GLN A 87 -58.98 28.14 16.70
C GLN A 87 -58.68 27.35 17.99
N THR A 88 -57.42 27.00 18.25
CA THR A 88 -56.67 27.42 19.46
C THR A 88 -55.25 26.83 19.51
N LYS A 89 -54.28 27.77 19.47
CA LYS A 89 -52.96 27.83 20.12
C LYS A 89 -51.87 26.76 19.82
N PRO A 90 -50.65 27.20 19.42
CA PRO A 90 -49.51 26.31 19.25
C PRO A 90 -48.91 25.97 20.62
N THR A 91 -48.89 24.70 20.98
CA THR A 91 -48.08 24.21 22.11
C THR A 91 -46.67 23.97 21.58
N HIS A 92 -45.76 24.93 21.78
CA HIS A 92 -44.33 24.68 21.65
C HIS A 92 -43.92 23.63 22.69
N GLN A 93 -43.86 22.38 22.27
CA GLN A 93 -43.31 21.29 23.05
C GLN A 93 -41.79 21.48 23.11
N ALA A 94 -41.33 22.13 24.17
CA ALA A 94 -39.91 22.33 24.43
C ALA A 94 -39.23 20.96 24.62
N LEU A 95 -38.45 20.54 23.62
CA LEU A 95 -37.54 19.40 23.72
C LEU A 95 -36.49 19.74 24.79
N ARG A 96 -36.62 19.13 25.97
CA ARG A 96 -35.57 19.18 27.00
C ARG A 96 -34.38 18.38 26.51
N ILE A 97 -33.39 19.05 25.91
CA ILE A 97 -32.07 18.46 25.70
C ILE A 97 -31.48 18.21 27.09
N SER A 98 -31.31 16.94 27.45
CA SER A 98 -30.60 16.56 28.67
C SER A 98 -29.14 17.03 28.54
N PRO A 99 -28.58 17.74 29.54
CA PRO A 99 -27.18 18.11 29.52
C PRO A 99 -26.33 16.83 29.47
N GLN A 100 -25.55 16.66 28.42
CA GLN A 100 -24.53 15.61 28.37
C GLN A 100 -23.49 15.93 29.47
N PRO A 101 -23.07 14.95 30.29
CA PRO A 101 -22.02 15.17 31.27
C PRO A 101 -20.71 15.56 30.55
N PRO A 102 -19.87 16.42 31.15
CA PRO A 102 -18.62 16.84 30.53
C PRO A 102 -17.74 15.62 30.27
N ALA A 103 -17.29 15.46 29.03
CA ALA A 103 -16.32 14.44 28.66
C ALA A 103 -15.06 14.65 29.51
N THR A 104 -14.72 13.65 30.33
CA THR A 104 -13.47 13.70 31.09
C THR A 104 -12.29 13.73 30.13
N PRO A 105 -11.21 14.49 30.44
CA PRO A 105 -10.00 14.43 29.64
C PRO A 105 -9.46 13.00 29.73
N ARG A 106 -9.51 12.28 28.60
CA ARG A 106 -8.86 10.98 28.49
C ARG A 106 -7.36 11.25 28.65
N PHE A 107 -6.78 10.73 29.73
CA PHE A 107 -5.33 10.59 29.85
C PHE A 107 -4.88 9.65 28.73
N THR A 108 -4.47 10.20 27.59
CA THR A 108 -3.77 9.41 26.59
C THR A 108 -2.37 9.18 27.14
N PRO A 109 -1.93 7.92 27.30
CA PRO A 109 -0.53 7.67 27.65
C PRO A 109 0.36 8.35 26.61
N PRO A 110 1.47 9.00 27.02
CA PRO A 110 2.42 9.55 26.07
C PRO A 110 2.87 8.43 25.12
N PRO A 111 3.05 8.71 23.81
CA PRO A 111 3.58 7.73 22.90
C PRO A 111 4.94 7.26 23.45
N LEU A 112 5.06 5.94 23.65
CA LEU A 112 6.35 5.33 23.92
C LEU A 112 7.14 5.43 22.61
N PHE A 113 8.03 6.41 22.53
CA PHE A 113 8.96 6.53 21.42
C PHE A 113 9.99 5.41 21.54
N ASN A 114 9.69 4.27 20.92
CA ASN A 114 10.71 3.26 20.69
C ASN A 114 11.71 3.87 19.70
N HIS A 115 12.88 4.26 20.19
CA HIS A 115 14.02 4.63 19.35
C HIS A 115 14.60 3.36 18.71
N HIS A 116 13.89 2.80 17.74
CA HIS A 116 14.50 1.80 16.86
C HIS A 116 15.49 2.49 15.92
N PRO A 117 16.64 1.88 15.63
CA PRO A 117 17.56 2.40 14.64
C PRO A 117 16.86 2.41 13.28
N VAL A 118 16.83 3.58 12.65
CA VAL A 118 16.43 3.72 11.25
C VAL A 118 17.45 2.99 10.37
N LEU A 119 16.96 2.29 9.34
CA LEU A 119 17.78 1.54 8.40
C LEU A 119 17.76 2.23 7.04
N GLN A 120 18.89 2.22 6.33
CA GLN A 120 19.01 2.84 5.03
C GLN A 120 18.60 1.83 3.94
N VAL A 121 17.58 2.17 3.15
CA VAL A 121 17.09 1.34 2.05
C VAL A 121 17.19 2.11 0.75
N VAL A 122 17.89 1.56 -0.23
CA VAL A 122 17.97 2.11 -1.58
C VAL A 122 17.02 1.34 -2.49
N ILE A 123 16.12 2.05 -3.16
CA ILE A 123 15.16 1.47 -4.12
C ILE A 123 15.49 1.92 -5.54
N GLU A 124 15.81 0.97 -6.40
CA GLU A 124 15.87 1.15 -7.85
C GLU A 124 14.48 0.92 -8.47
N HIS A 125 13.87 1.98 -8.98
CA HIS A 125 12.59 1.96 -9.68
C HIS A 125 12.65 2.79 -10.96
N ASP A 126 12.21 2.24 -12.08
CA ASP A 126 12.24 2.89 -13.42
C ASP A 126 13.60 3.51 -13.80
N GLY A 127 14.69 2.84 -13.41
CA GLY A 127 16.07 3.28 -13.68
C GLY A 127 16.54 4.45 -12.80
N ARG A 128 15.81 4.78 -11.73
CA ARG A 128 16.21 5.77 -10.72
C ARG A 128 16.41 5.09 -9.37
N ALA A 129 17.52 5.38 -8.72
CA ALA A 129 17.77 4.98 -7.33
C ALA A 129 17.28 6.07 -6.38
N THR A 130 16.51 5.70 -5.37
CA THR A 130 16.02 6.59 -4.31
C THR A 130 16.40 6.01 -2.96
N GLU A 131 17.04 6.82 -2.11
CA GLU A 131 17.42 6.42 -0.76
C GLU A 131 16.32 6.79 0.23
N LEU A 132 15.97 5.85 1.10
CA LEU A 132 14.92 5.96 2.10
C LEU A 132 15.44 5.57 3.47
N GLU A 133 15.00 6.29 4.50
CA GLU A 133 15.21 5.91 5.90
C GLU A 133 13.96 5.20 6.42
N VAL A 134 14.05 3.88 6.59
CA VAL A 134 12.91 3.02 6.93
C VAL A 134 13.06 2.53 8.36
N GLU A 135 11.98 2.62 9.14
CA GLU A 135 11.94 2.02 10.48
C GLU A 135 11.79 0.49 10.38
N PRO A 136 12.37 -0.29 11.31
CA PRO A 136 12.30 -1.75 11.26
C PRO A 136 10.91 -2.32 11.56
N ASP A 137 9.99 -1.49 12.08
CA ASP A 137 8.58 -1.81 12.31
C ASP A 137 7.67 -1.30 11.17
N GLU A 138 8.26 -0.73 10.10
CA GLU A 138 7.56 -0.22 8.92
C GLU A 138 7.94 -1.03 7.67
N THR A 139 6.98 -1.21 6.75
CA THR A 139 7.27 -1.86 5.46
C THR A 139 7.98 -0.90 4.52
N ILE A 140 8.85 -1.44 3.67
CA ILE A 140 9.57 -0.66 2.65
C ILE A 140 8.58 0.04 1.70
N LEU A 141 7.45 -0.59 1.36
CA LEU A 141 6.41 0.03 0.52
C LEU A 141 5.80 1.27 1.18
N SER A 142 5.44 1.20 2.47
CA SER A 142 4.84 2.34 3.18
C SER A 142 5.75 3.57 3.10
N LYS A 143 7.03 3.39 3.43
CA LYS A 143 8.01 4.47 3.37
C LYS A 143 8.23 5.01 1.95
N ALA A 144 8.26 4.12 0.95
CA ALA A 144 8.37 4.51 -0.45
C ALA A 144 7.20 5.40 -0.88
N LEU A 145 5.97 5.06 -0.51
CA LEU A 145 4.80 5.85 -0.85
C LEU A 145 4.78 7.20 -0.11
N ASP A 146 5.18 7.22 1.16
CA ASP A 146 5.23 8.45 1.97
C ASP A 146 6.26 9.46 1.44
N THR A 147 7.34 8.96 0.84
CA THR A 147 8.35 9.81 0.16
C THR A 147 7.95 10.20 -1.27
N GLY A 148 6.80 9.72 -1.75
CA GLY A 148 6.27 10.03 -3.08
C GLY A 148 6.83 9.15 -4.20
N LEU A 149 7.52 8.05 -3.88
CA LEU A 149 7.96 7.06 -4.85
C LEU A 149 6.78 6.20 -5.30
N SER A 150 6.40 6.32 -6.56
CA SER A 150 5.25 5.59 -7.13
C SER A 150 5.61 4.18 -7.58
N VAL A 151 5.86 3.28 -6.64
CA VAL A 151 6.09 1.85 -6.94
C VAL A 151 4.77 1.10 -7.22
N PRO A 152 4.76 0.06 -8.08
CA PRO A 152 3.56 -0.73 -8.36
C PRO A 152 3.09 -1.46 -7.10
N HIS A 153 1.79 -1.37 -6.82
CA HIS A 153 1.15 -2.02 -5.67
C HIS A 153 -0.37 -2.10 -5.85
N ASP A 154 -1.01 -3.09 -5.21
CA ASP A 154 -2.47 -3.22 -5.19
C ASP A 154 -2.97 -3.56 -3.77
N CYS A 155 -2.86 -4.81 -3.33
CA CYS A 155 -3.52 -5.26 -2.08
C CYS A 155 -2.86 -4.74 -0.79
N LYS A 156 -1.55 -4.48 -0.79
CA LYS A 156 -0.74 -4.15 0.40
C LYS A 156 -0.83 -5.16 1.56
N LEU A 157 -1.15 -6.42 1.25
CA LEU A 157 -1.36 -7.50 2.22
C LEU A 157 -0.42 -8.70 1.99
N GLY A 158 0.55 -8.60 1.09
CA GLY A 158 1.52 -9.66 0.83
C GLY A 158 1.00 -10.83 -0.02
N VAL A 159 -0.17 -10.71 -0.67
CA VAL A 159 -0.81 -11.83 -1.38
C VAL A 159 -0.96 -11.68 -2.89
N CYS A 160 -1.05 -10.44 -3.41
CA CYS A 160 -1.35 -10.22 -4.83
C CYS A 160 -0.13 -10.25 -5.76
N MET A 161 1.09 -10.30 -5.23
CA MET A 161 2.35 -10.32 -5.99
C MET A 161 2.61 -9.09 -6.90
N THR A 162 1.80 -8.03 -6.82
CA THR A 162 1.91 -6.82 -7.68
C THR A 162 2.99 -5.82 -7.26
N CYS A 163 3.61 -5.99 -6.08
CA CYS A 163 4.71 -5.15 -5.60
C CYS A 163 6.04 -5.91 -5.46
N PRO A 164 6.48 -6.65 -6.50
CA PRO A 164 7.65 -7.49 -6.38
C PRO A 164 8.95 -6.69 -6.54
N ALA A 165 9.95 -7.10 -5.79
CA ALA A 165 11.29 -6.56 -5.86
C ALA A 165 12.32 -7.67 -5.69
N ARG A 166 13.52 -7.42 -6.20
CA ARG A 166 14.69 -8.25 -6.00
C ARG A 166 15.63 -7.58 -5.02
N LEU A 167 16.05 -8.32 -4.00
CA LEU A 167 17.06 -7.91 -3.03
C LEU A 167 18.44 -8.09 -3.64
N LEU A 168 19.13 -6.97 -3.90
CA LEU A 168 20.49 -6.94 -4.42
C LEU A 168 21.52 -7.07 -3.29
N SER A 169 21.23 -6.46 -2.14
CA SER A 169 22.03 -6.59 -0.91
C SER A 169 21.19 -6.33 0.33
N GLY A 170 21.67 -6.82 1.48
CA GLY A 170 21.02 -6.66 2.78
C GLY A 170 20.13 -7.84 3.14
N SER A 171 19.21 -7.62 4.08
CA SER A 171 18.30 -8.64 4.58
C SER A 171 16.95 -8.02 4.96
N VAL A 172 15.87 -8.64 4.49
CA VAL A 172 14.50 -8.27 4.84
C VAL A 172 13.79 -9.45 5.52
N ASP A 173 12.88 -9.14 6.44
CA ASP A 173 11.92 -10.08 6.97
C ASP A 173 10.61 -9.91 6.20
N GLN A 174 10.16 -11.01 5.59
CA GLN A 174 8.91 -11.04 4.82
C GLN A 174 8.01 -12.20 5.22
N SER A 175 8.04 -12.57 6.51
CA SER A 175 7.24 -13.65 7.07
C SER A 175 5.72 -13.48 6.87
N GLU A 176 5.25 -12.25 6.60
CA GLU A 176 3.85 -11.94 6.28
C GLU A 176 3.49 -12.10 4.78
N GLY A 177 4.49 -12.29 3.91
CA GLY A 177 4.32 -12.44 2.47
C GLY A 177 3.98 -13.88 2.05
N MET A 178 3.17 -14.03 1.00
CA MET A 178 2.81 -15.31 0.41
C MET A 178 3.70 -15.63 -0.81
N LEU A 179 5.00 -15.82 -0.58
CA LEU A 179 5.96 -16.31 -1.59
C LEU A 179 6.39 -17.73 -1.25
N SER A 180 6.82 -18.52 -2.25
CA SER A 180 7.42 -19.83 -1.99
C SER A 180 8.83 -19.65 -1.43
N ASP A 181 9.27 -20.57 -0.58
CA ASP A 181 10.59 -20.50 0.05
C ASP A 181 11.70 -20.37 -0.98
N ASP A 182 11.63 -21.11 -2.10
CA ASP A 182 12.59 -21.03 -3.20
C ASP A 182 12.68 -19.62 -3.81
N VAL A 183 11.54 -18.93 -3.96
CA VAL A 183 11.49 -17.56 -4.51
C VAL A 183 12.11 -16.59 -3.51
N VAL A 184 11.87 -16.78 -2.21
CA VAL A 184 12.51 -16.00 -1.14
C VAL A 184 14.02 -16.22 -1.14
N GLU A 185 14.48 -17.47 -1.24
CA GLU A 185 15.89 -17.85 -1.26
C GLU A 185 16.63 -17.30 -2.49
N ASN A 186 15.93 -17.19 -3.63
CA ASN A 186 16.43 -16.53 -4.83
C ASN A 186 16.53 -14.99 -4.71
N GLY A 187 16.18 -14.44 -3.55
CA GLY A 187 16.30 -13.02 -3.24
C GLY A 187 15.13 -12.18 -3.72
N TYR A 188 13.95 -12.77 -3.93
CA TYR A 188 12.75 -12.01 -4.26
C TYR A 188 11.92 -11.68 -3.02
N ALA A 189 11.36 -10.48 -3.04
CA ALA A 189 10.61 -9.93 -1.93
C ALA A 189 9.38 -9.15 -2.40
N LEU A 190 8.37 -9.09 -1.52
CA LEU A 190 7.20 -8.23 -1.71
C LEU A 190 7.37 -6.97 -0.87
N LEU A 191 7.43 -5.80 -1.51
CA LEU A 191 7.68 -4.53 -0.81
C LEU A 191 6.64 -4.24 0.28
N CYS A 192 5.40 -4.67 0.07
CA CYS A 192 4.31 -4.46 1.04
C CYS A 192 4.37 -5.35 2.28
N ALA A 193 5.22 -6.36 2.28
CA ALA A 193 5.40 -7.29 3.40
C ALA A 193 6.87 -7.40 3.82
N ALA A 194 7.75 -6.56 3.27
CA ALA A 194 9.18 -6.57 3.55
C ALA A 194 9.52 -5.53 4.62
N TYR A 195 9.99 -6.01 5.76
CA TYR A 195 10.53 -5.20 6.85
C TYR A 195 12.06 -5.28 6.81
N PRO A 196 12.78 -4.14 6.74
CA PRO A 196 14.23 -4.17 6.68
C PRO A 196 14.81 -4.64 8.02
N ARG A 197 15.84 -5.50 7.95
CA ARG A 197 16.61 -5.98 9.12
C ARG A 197 18.07 -5.51 9.09
N SER A 198 18.51 -4.97 7.96
CA SER A 198 19.80 -4.31 7.75
C SER A 198 19.65 -3.27 6.63
N ASP A 199 20.73 -2.55 6.32
CA ASP A 199 20.75 -1.67 5.16
C ASP A 199 20.58 -2.49 3.88
N CYS A 200 19.60 -2.12 3.06
CA CYS A 200 19.14 -2.91 1.92
C CYS A 200 19.28 -2.15 0.61
N HIS A 201 19.63 -2.86 -0.46
CA HIS A 201 19.52 -2.36 -1.82
C HIS A 201 18.55 -3.28 -2.58
N ILE A 202 17.47 -2.71 -3.07
CA ILE A 202 16.40 -3.45 -3.74
C ILE A 202 16.08 -2.83 -5.10
N ARG A 203 15.67 -3.68 -6.04
CA ARG A 203 15.23 -3.26 -7.37
C ARG A 203 13.83 -3.77 -7.65
N THR A 204 12.92 -2.89 -8.07
CA THR A 204 11.58 -3.31 -8.48
C THR A 204 11.65 -4.14 -9.75
N ILE A 205 10.88 -5.22 -9.81
CA ILE A 205 10.74 -6.08 -10.98
C ILE A 205 9.28 -6.07 -11.47
N PRO A 206 8.99 -6.43 -12.73
CA PRO A 206 7.62 -6.59 -13.19
C PRO A 206 6.95 -7.82 -12.56
N GLU A 207 5.62 -7.77 -12.41
CA GLU A 207 4.80 -8.87 -11.86
C GLU A 207 4.98 -10.18 -12.62
N ASP A 208 5.01 -10.11 -13.96
CA ASP A 208 5.14 -11.27 -14.83
C ASP A 208 6.42 -12.08 -14.56
N GLU A 209 7.51 -11.40 -14.20
CA GLU A 209 8.80 -12.04 -13.88
C GLU A 209 8.71 -12.82 -12.56
N LEU A 210 8.12 -12.23 -11.51
CA LEU A 210 7.93 -12.92 -10.23
C LEU A 210 6.97 -14.11 -10.40
N LEU A 211 5.84 -13.90 -11.09
CA LEU A 211 4.83 -14.94 -11.28
C LEU A 211 5.40 -16.16 -12.01
N SER A 212 6.24 -15.93 -13.01
CA SER A 212 6.91 -17.00 -13.74
C SER A 212 7.77 -17.89 -12.83
N LEU A 213 8.50 -17.29 -11.88
CA LEU A 213 9.33 -18.01 -10.91
C LEU A 213 8.49 -18.73 -9.86
N GLN A 214 7.44 -18.08 -9.35
CA GLN A 214 6.53 -18.66 -8.37
C GLN A 214 5.78 -19.88 -8.93
N LEU A 215 5.37 -19.85 -10.20
CA LEU A 215 4.73 -20.99 -10.86
C LEU A 215 5.72 -22.11 -11.21
N ALA A 216 6.98 -21.77 -11.53
CA ALA A 216 8.00 -22.77 -11.80
C ALA A 216 8.28 -23.64 -10.56
N THR A 217 8.33 -23.02 -9.38
CA THR A 217 8.59 -23.70 -8.09
C THR A 217 7.41 -24.51 -7.56
N ALA A 218 6.19 -24.28 -8.06
CA ALA A 218 4.99 -24.99 -7.60
C ALA A 218 4.76 -26.35 -8.27
N ASN A 219 5.53 -26.71 -9.31
CA ASN A 219 5.32 -27.90 -10.13
C ASN A 219 6.26 -29.09 -9.82
N ASP A 220 7.07 -28.99 -8.77
CA ASP A 220 7.89 -30.09 -8.22
C ASP A 220 7.18 -30.78 -7.02
#